data_AF-A0A3N5AZL2-F1
#
_entry.id   AF-A0A3N5AZL2-F1
#
_cell.length_a   1.000
_cell.length_b   1.000
_cell.length_c   1.000
_cell.angle_alpha   90.00
_cell.angle_beta   90.00
_cell.angle_gamma   90.00
#
_symmetry.space_group_name_H-M   'P 1'
#
loop_
_entity.id
_entity.type
_entity.pdbx_description
1 polymer ?
#
loop_
_entity_poly.entity_id
_entity_poly.type
_entity_poly.pdbx_seq_one_letter_code
_entity_poly.pdbx_strand_id
1 'polypeptide(L)' 'MKVQRADGAQGATTGRQLLMAEAALAGAVALALLVREWPSLRREFRIYRLVGGWRAGRRYP' A
#
# COMPACT_ATOMS: atom_id res chain seq x y z
N MET A 1 -16.62 -19.58 -45.42
CA MET A 1 -15.69 -18.67 -44.72
C MET A 1 -15.76 -18.96 -43.22
N LYS A 2 -14.74 -19.61 -42.66
CA LYS A 2 -14.65 -19.85 -41.21
C LYS A 2 -13.76 -18.76 -40.62
N VAL A 3 -14.37 -17.84 -39.88
CA VAL A 3 -13.65 -16.83 -39.11
C VAL A 3 -12.92 -17.58 -38.00
N GLN A 4 -11.64 -17.88 -38.25
CA GLN A 4 -10.72 -18.30 -37.20
C GLN A 4 -10.51 -17.06 -36.34
N ARG A 5 -11.23 -16.98 -35.22
CA ARG A 5 -10.91 -16.00 -34.19
C ARG A 5 -9.48 -16.25 -33.76
N ALA A 6 -8.64 -15.24 -33.93
CA ALA A 6 -7.30 -15.19 -33.40
C ALA A 6 -7.35 -15.04 -31.87
N ASP A 7 -7.92 -16.02 -31.17
CA ASP A 7 -7.85 -16.17 -29.72
C ASP A 7 -6.54 -16.87 -29.28
N GLY A 8 -5.59 -17.00 -30.21
CA GLY A 8 -4.37 -17.81 -30.05
C GLY A 8 -3.13 -17.09 -29.51
N ALA A 9 -3.19 -15.78 -29.22
CA ALA A 9 -2.00 -15.01 -28.80
C ALA A 9 -2.10 -14.36 -27.40
N GLN A 10 -3.28 -14.35 -26.77
CA GLN A 10 -3.49 -13.70 -25.46
C GLN A 10 -3.74 -14.68 -24.30
N GLY A 11 -3.89 -15.98 -24.58
CA GLY A 11 -4.37 -16.98 -23.63
C GLY A 11 -3.32 -17.78 -22.84
N ALA A 12 -2.08 -17.30 -22.74
CA ALA A 12 -1.00 -18.03 -22.05
C ALA A 12 -0.24 -17.20 -21.01
N THR A 13 -0.86 -16.16 -20.43
CA THR A 13 -0.41 -15.68 -19.12
C THR A 13 -0.82 -16.73 -18.10
N THR A 14 0.12 -17.64 -17.82
CA THR A 14 0.04 -18.67 -16.80
C THR A 14 -0.58 -18.05 -15.54
N GLY A 15 -1.58 -18.67 -14.89
CA GLY A 15 -2.27 -18.06 -13.74
C GLY A 15 -1.35 -17.50 -12.64
N ARG A 16 -0.12 -18.03 -12.56
CA ARG A 16 0.97 -17.49 -11.75
C ARG A 16 1.40 -16.05 -12.10
N GLN A 17 1.43 -15.65 -13.36
CA GLN A 17 1.72 -14.28 -13.77
C GLN A 17 0.62 -13.32 -13.34
N LEU A 18 -0.65 -13.75 -13.45
CA LEU A 18 -1.79 -12.96 -12.98
C LEU A 18 -1.70 -12.73 -11.47
N LEU A 19 -1.46 -13.81 -10.70
CA LEU A 19 -1.27 -13.71 -9.25
C LEU A 19 -0.08 -12.84 -8.84
N MET A 20 1.03 -12.90 -9.59
CA MET A 20 2.19 -12.04 -9.34
C MET A 20 1.87 -10.58 -9.63
N ALA A 21 1.16 -10.30 -10.73
CA ALA A 21 0.74 -8.95 -11.07
C ALA A 21 -0.24 -8.39 -10.02
N GLU A 22 -1.19 -9.20 -9.56
CA GLU A 22 -2.15 -8.83 -8.53
C GLU A 22 -1.48 -8.58 -7.18
N ALA A 23 -0.53 -9.43 -6.77
CA ALA A 23 0.26 -9.23 -5.57
C ALA A 23 1.12 -7.97 -5.65
N ALA A 24 1.74 -7.69 -6.80
CA ALA A 24 2.51 -6.47 -7.01
C ALA A 24 1.61 -5.23 -6.96
N LEU A 25 0.41 -5.29 -7.55
CA LEU A 25 -0.55 -4.20 -7.55
C LEU A 25 -1.08 -3.92 -6.13
N ALA A 26 -1.49 -4.98 -5.41
CA ALA A 26 -1.93 -4.88 -4.02
C ALA A 26 -0.81 -4.35 -3.11
N GLY A 27 0.42 -4.83 -3.29
CA GLY A 27 1.59 -4.36 -2.57
C GLY A 27 1.91 -2.89 -2.85
N ALA A 28 1.83 -2.45 -4.10
CA ALA A 28 2.03 -1.06 -4.48
C ALA A 28 0.97 -0.13 -3.88
N VAL A 29 -0.31 -0.54 -3.87
CA VAL A 29 -1.40 0.21 -3.23
C VAL A 29 -1.17 0.30 -1.73
N ALA A 30 -0.86 -0.81 -1.06
CA ALA A 30 -0.56 -0.82 0.37
C ALA A 30 0.64 0.08 0.71
N LEU A 31 1.70 0.05 -0.09
CA LEU A 31 2.88 0.90 0.09
C LEU A 31 2.54 2.38 -0.13
N ALA A 32 1.74 2.70 -1.14
CA ALA A 32 1.31 4.08 -1.42
C ALA A 32 0.46 4.64 -0.27
N LEU A 33 -0.45 3.83 0.29
CA LEU A 33 -1.21 4.19 1.49
C LEU A 33 -0.29 4.37 2.69
N LEU A 34 0.66 3.45 2.90
CA LEU A 34 1.64 3.56 3.98
C LEU A 34 2.43 4.88 3.88
N VAL A 35 2.95 5.21 2.69
CA VAL A 35 3.71 6.45 2.44
C VAL A 35 2.84 7.69 2.62
N ARG A 36 1.56 7.61 2.22
CA ARG A 36 0.60 8.71 2.37
C ARG A 36 0.19 8.95 3.82
N GLU A 37 0.05 7.90 4.62
CA GLU A 37 -0.30 8.00 6.04
C GLU A 37 0.93 8.18 6.95
N TRP A 38 2.14 7.85 6.47
CA TRP A 38 3.41 8.08 7.17
C TRP A 38 3.63 9.53 7.64
N PRO A 39 3.39 10.59 6.85
CA PRO A 39 3.50 11.97 7.31
C PRO A 39 2.51 12.29 8.42
N SER A 40 1.31 11.71 8.41
CA SER A 40 0.31 11.87 9.49
C SER A 40 0.82 11.26 10.79
N LEU A 41 1.33 10.01 10.73
CA LEU A 41 1.96 9.35 11.89
C LEU A 41 3.21 10.08 12.38
N ARG A 42 4.06 10.58 11.47
CA ARG A 42 5.25 11.36 11.81
C ARG A 42 4.88 12.69 12.46
N ARG A 43 3.78 13.33 12.03
CA ARG A 43 3.26 14.57 12.62
C ARG A 43 2.79 14.32 14.04
N GLU A 44 1.99 13.27 14.25
CA GLU A 44 1.51 12.89 15.57
C GLU A 44 2.67 12.49 16.50
N PHE A 45 3.62 11.68 16.01
CA PHE A 45 4.80 11.30 16.78
C PHE A 45 5.73 12.49 17.09
N ARG A 46 5.81 13.48 16.18
CA ARG A 46 6.54 14.73 16.43
C ARG A 46 5.83 15.57 17.48
N ILE A 47 4.50 15.69 17.42
CA ILE A 47 3.70 16.37 18.45
C ILE A 47 3.89 15.65 19.78
N TYR A 48 3.76 14.33 19.82
CA TYR A 48 4.01 13.50 20.97
C TYR A 48 5.42 13.76 21.55
N ARG A 49 6.46 13.84 20.71
CA ARG A 49 7.82 14.21 21.14
C ARG A 49 7.93 15.64 21.68
N LEU A 50 7.32 16.62 21.01
CA LEU A 50 7.35 18.03 21.42
C LEU A 50 6.63 18.26 22.75
N VAL A 51 5.52 17.56 22.95
CA VAL A 51 4.73 17.63 24.16
C VAL A 51 5.40 16.87 25.31
N GLY A 52 6.33 15.95 25.04
CA GLY A 52 7.06 15.18 26.06
C GLY A 52 6.44 13.80 26.34
N GLY A 53 5.59 13.32 25.44
CA GLY A 53 4.94 12.02 25.48
C GLY A 53 4.05 11.82 26.71
N TRP A 54 3.88 10.57 27.14
CA TRP A 54 3.08 10.18 28.31
C TRP A 54 3.55 10.79 29.64
N ARG A 55 4.71 11.47 29.66
CA ARG A 55 5.24 12.21 30.81
C ARG A 55 4.89 13.70 30.82
N ALA A 56 4.32 14.24 29.74
CA ALA A 56 3.85 15.62 29.66
C ALA A 56 2.70 15.93 30.64
N GLY A 57 1.85 14.93 30.90
CA GLY A 57 0.69 15.04 31.78
C GLY A 57 1.00 14.99 33.28
N ARG A 58 2.27 14.86 33.70
CA ARG A 58 2.65 14.84 35.13
C ARG A 58 3.06 16.21 35.68
N ARG A 59 2.75 17.30 34.98
CA ARG A 59 3.10 18.66 35.41
C ARG A 59 1.90 19.57 35.63
N TYR A 60 0.76 18.99 35.94
CA TYR A 60 -0.29 19.66 36.69
C TYR A 60 -0.54 18.86 37.98
N PRO A 61 -0.33 19.46 39.17
CA PRO A 61 -0.80 18.87 40.43
C PRO A 61 -2.33 18.76 40.46
#